data_AF-A0A7Y2VEP4-F1
#
_entry.id   AF-A0A7Y2VEP4-F1
#
_cell.length_a   1.000
_cell.length_b   1.000
_cell.length_c   1.000
_cell.angle_alpha   90.00
_cell.angle_beta   90.00
_cell.angle_gamma   90.00
#
_symmetry.space_group_name_H-M   'P 1'
#
loop_
_entity.id
_entity.type
_entity.pdbx_description
1 polymer ?
#
loop_
_entity_poly.entity_id
_entity_poly.type
_entity_poly.pdbx_seq_one_letter_code
_entity_poly.pdbx_strand_id
1 'polypeptide(L)'
;MVEKPWVRSIFEIDRLRFLLFIHVFSIAMAYAQVERIEPPNWWVGFEDKNLQILLKGQDLRSYSVTLDHPSVVLKAVHAADSPNYLFLDLFIPENTPPGTLYFELTAKEDATVRLSYELQARSYGQEFYKGFSSEDVIYLITPDRFANGNPDNDVVPDMREKGIDRKDDYARHGGDIRGIINNLDYISKMGFTALWSSPLLENDMPEQSYHGYAITDFYKVDPRFGTLAEYRELAEKAREKGIKLIMDQVANHCGLYHWWMEDLPFSDWVNEQTSFENGEAVNISNHRRTTNHDLYASDRDKESMSRGWFVSAMP
;
A
#
# COMPACT_ATOMS: atom_id res chain seq x y z
N MET A 1 -42.69 -62.23 13.39
CA MET A 1 -43.92 -62.55 14.14
C MET A 1 -44.23 -61.39 15.07
N VAL A 2 -45.25 -60.61 14.71
CA VAL A 2 -46.37 -60.10 15.53
C VAL A 2 -46.18 -59.82 17.04
N GLU A 3 -46.68 -58.63 17.45
CA GLU A 3 -47.12 -58.14 18.80
C GLU A 3 -46.04 -57.59 19.78
N LYS A 4 -46.22 -56.49 20.55
CA LYS A 4 -47.22 -55.41 20.74
C LYS A 4 -46.61 -54.35 21.73
N PRO A 5 -47.30 -53.27 22.18
CA PRO A 5 -46.73 -51.96 22.53
C PRO A 5 -46.53 -51.78 24.06
N TRP A 6 -46.39 -50.52 24.52
CA TRP A 6 -46.37 -50.02 25.92
C TRP A 6 -44.99 -49.71 26.52
N VAL A 7 -44.48 -48.49 26.29
CA VAL A 7 -44.15 -47.53 27.37
C VAL A 7 -44.42 -46.12 26.85
N ARG A 8 -45.55 -45.53 27.26
CA ARG A 8 -45.75 -44.08 27.29
C ARG A 8 -45.14 -43.57 28.60
N SER A 9 -44.43 -42.45 28.55
CA SER A 9 -44.43 -41.36 29.55
C SER A 9 -43.08 -40.67 29.58
N ILE A 10 -43.11 -39.33 29.67
CA ILE A 10 -41.99 -38.37 29.78
C ILE A 10 -41.53 -37.81 28.42
N PHE A 11 -42.41 -37.10 27.72
CA PHE A 11 -42.02 -36.01 26.79
C PHE A 11 -43.20 -35.05 26.60
N GLU A 12 -43.64 -34.43 27.68
CA GLU A 12 -44.55 -33.29 27.63
C GLU A 12 -44.41 -32.53 28.95
N ILE A 13 -43.41 -31.65 28.99
CA ILE A 13 -43.19 -30.48 29.86
C ILE A 13 -41.72 -30.16 29.59
N ASP A 14 -41.45 -29.25 28.64
CA ASP A 14 -40.18 -28.48 28.52
C ASP A 14 -40.09 -27.65 27.22
N ARG A 15 -41.14 -27.60 26.40
CA ARG A 15 -41.17 -26.75 25.19
C ARG A 15 -41.63 -25.30 25.41
N LEU A 16 -41.85 -24.85 26.65
CA LEU A 16 -42.34 -23.49 26.94
C LEU A 16 -41.42 -22.64 27.84
N ARG A 17 -40.18 -23.07 28.08
CA ARG A 17 -39.17 -22.31 28.86
C ARG A 17 -37.84 -22.08 28.13
N PHE A 18 -37.82 -22.25 26.81
CA PHE A 18 -36.63 -22.08 25.97
C PHE A 18 -36.82 -21.01 24.88
N LEU A 19 -37.59 -19.96 25.18
CA LEU A 19 -37.90 -18.88 24.23
C LEU A 19 -37.71 -17.47 24.79
N LEU A 20 -37.00 -17.32 25.93
CA LEU A 20 -36.84 -16.02 26.53
C LEU A 20 -35.52 -15.86 27.28
N PHE A 21 -34.38 -16.10 26.64
CA PHE A 21 -33.12 -15.56 27.15
C PHE A 21 -32.10 -15.41 26.01
N ILE A 22 -31.55 -14.20 25.88
CA ILE A 22 -30.46 -13.80 24.99
C ILE A 22 -30.89 -13.48 23.55
N HIS A 23 -31.77 -12.49 23.41
CA HIS A 23 -31.58 -11.44 22.39
C HIS A 23 -31.03 -10.21 23.11
N VAL A 24 -29.76 -10.29 23.53
CA VAL A 24 -28.97 -9.07 23.70
C VAL A 24 -28.39 -8.80 22.32
N PHE A 25 -29.13 -8.01 21.55
CA PHE A 25 -28.62 -7.34 20.38
C PHE A 25 -27.40 -6.55 20.84
N SER A 26 -26.22 -7.11 20.64
CA SER A 26 -25.00 -6.30 20.69
C SER A 26 -25.05 -5.45 19.43
N ILE A 27 -25.66 -4.27 19.54
CA ILE A 27 -25.39 -3.18 18.62
C ILE A 27 -23.93 -2.83 18.90
N ALA A 28 -23.00 -3.50 18.23
CA ALA A 28 -21.67 -2.97 18.08
C ALA A 28 -21.86 -1.68 17.28
N MET A 29 -21.80 -0.53 17.97
CA MET A 29 -21.60 0.74 17.27
C MET A 29 -20.26 0.60 16.56
N ALA A 30 -20.30 0.37 15.25
CA ALA A 30 -19.14 0.48 14.39
C ALA A 30 -18.84 1.97 14.24
N TYR A 31 -18.10 2.52 15.22
CA TYR A 31 -17.44 3.81 15.05
C TYR A 31 -16.48 3.71 13.85
N ALA A 32 -16.25 4.81 13.13
CA ALA A 32 -15.30 4.86 12.04
C ALA A 32 -13.94 4.34 12.52
N GLN A 33 -13.62 3.09 12.15
CA GLN A 33 -12.28 2.58 12.27
C GLN A 33 -11.59 2.97 10.97
N VAL A 34 -10.91 4.12 10.99
CA VAL A 34 -10.01 4.48 9.90
C VAL A 34 -8.90 3.44 9.90
N GLU A 35 -8.93 2.56 8.90
CA GLU A 35 -7.99 1.46 8.70
C GLU A 35 -6.68 1.97 8.12
N ARG A 36 -6.76 2.92 7.17
CA ARG A 36 -5.59 3.49 6.49
C ARG A 36 -5.76 4.98 6.23
N ILE A 37 -4.62 5.67 6.25
CA ILE A 37 -4.46 7.07 5.87
C ILE A 37 -3.23 7.18 4.98
N GLU A 38 -3.39 7.75 3.79
CA GLU A 38 -2.33 7.86 2.80
C GLU A 38 -2.28 9.27 2.19
N PRO A 39 -1.10 9.93 2.13
CA PRO A 39 0.17 9.51 2.77
C PRO A 39 0.05 9.49 4.31
N PRO A 40 0.82 8.66 5.04
CA PRO A 40 0.66 8.46 6.49
C PRO A 40 1.04 9.70 7.33
N ASN A 41 1.87 10.57 6.77
CA ASN A 41 2.24 11.87 7.32
C ASN A 41 2.65 12.79 6.16
N TRP A 42 2.83 14.08 6.45
CA TRP A 42 3.31 15.05 5.47
C TRP A 42 4.35 16.00 6.07
N TRP A 43 4.81 16.97 5.26
CA TRP A 43 5.76 18.00 5.69
C TRP A 43 5.25 19.40 5.39
N VAL A 44 5.64 20.36 6.21
CA VAL A 44 5.47 21.79 5.91
C VAL A 44 6.57 22.29 4.96
N GLY A 45 6.31 23.38 4.23
CA GLY A 45 7.31 24.00 3.36
C GLY A 45 7.59 23.21 2.06
N PHE A 46 6.60 22.49 1.54
CA PHE A 46 6.61 22.05 0.15
C PHE A 46 6.27 23.21 -0.80
N GLU A 47 6.78 23.11 -2.03
CA GLU A 47 6.48 24.06 -3.11
C GLU A 47 5.00 24.01 -3.48
N ASP A 48 4.47 22.79 -3.68
CA ASP A 48 3.03 22.58 -3.78
C ASP A 48 2.42 22.62 -2.38
N LYS A 49 1.45 23.52 -2.23
CA LYS A 49 0.74 23.77 -0.97
C LYS A 49 -0.50 22.90 -0.83
N ASN A 50 -0.82 22.11 -1.86
CA ASN A 50 -1.97 21.21 -1.86
C ASN A 50 -1.54 19.80 -1.46
N LEU A 51 -2.40 19.15 -0.69
CA LEU A 51 -2.25 17.75 -0.29
C LEU A 51 -3.61 17.09 -0.39
N GLN A 52 -3.71 15.97 -1.09
CA GLN A 52 -4.88 15.11 -1.01
C GLN A 52 -4.55 13.91 -0.12
N ILE A 53 -5.39 13.67 0.89
CA ILE A 53 -5.29 12.51 1.78
C ILE A 53 -6.37 11.51 1.40
N LEU A 54 -6.00 10.26 1.18
CA LEU A 54 -6.92 9.12 1.11
C LEU A 54 -7.16 8.58 2.53
N LEU A 55 -8.42 8.43 2.92
CA LEU A 55 -8.85 7.68 4.09
C LEU A 55 -9.55 6.40 3.63
N LYS A 56 -9.18 5.27 4.22
CA LYS A 56 -9.90 3.98 4.09
C LYS A 56 -10.38 3.54 5.46
N GLY A 57 -11.65 3.16 5.55
CA GLY A 57 -12.26 2.61 6.75
C GLY A 57 -13.71 2.18 6.46
N GLN A 58 -14.36 1.51 7.40
CA GLN A 58 -15.72 1.05 7.19
C GLN A 58 -16.73 2.22 7.13
N ASP A 59 -17.53 2.28 6.06
CA ASP A 59 -18.64 3.23 5.86
C ASP A 59 -18.27 4.71 6.08
N LEU A 60 -17.05 5.12 5.72
CA LEU A 60 -16.60 6.51 5.89
C LEU A 60 -17.48 7.53 5.15
N ARG A 61 -18.15 7.15 4.05
CA ARG A 61 -19.07 8.03 3.33
C ARG A 61 -20.20 8.59 4.21
N SER A 62 -20.60 7.87 5.27
CA SER A 62 -21.66 8.33 6.16
C SER A 62 -21.20 9.41 7.16
N TYR A 63 -19.90 9.68 7.24
CA TYR A 63 -19.29 10.64 8.15
C TYR A 63 -19.13 12.02 7.50
N SER A 64 -19.36 13.06 8.30
CA SER A 64 -18.91 14.41 8.00
C SER A 64 -17.51 14.63 8.57
N VAL A 65 -16.65 15.35 7.83
CA VAL A 65 -15.27 15.60 8.25
C VAL A 65 -15.06 17.10 8.45
N THR A 66 -14.50 17.46 9.59
CA THR A 66 -14.02 18.82 9.85
C THR A 66 -12.56 18.79 10.28
N LEU A 67 -11.86 19.90 10.09
CA LEU A 67 -10.46 20.06 10.47
C LEU A 67 -10.35 21.15 11.54
N ASP A 68 -9.81 20.81 12.70
CA ASP A 68 -9.44 21.76 13.75
C ASP A 68 -7.96 22.14 13.59
N HIS A 69 -7.70 23.22 12.85
CA HIS A 69 -6.36 23.79 12.72
C HIS A 69 -6.39 25.30 12.42
N PRO A 70 -5.52 26.12 13.02
CA PRO A 70 -5.55 27.58 12.84
C PRO A 70 -5.14 28.06 11.44
N SER A 71 -4.32 27.30 10.71
CA SER A 71 -3.79 27.74 9.40
C SER A 71 -4.08 26.82 8.22
N VAL A 72 -4.34 25.53 8.45
CA VAL A 72 -4.51 24.54 7.38
C VAL A 72 -5.98 24.49 7.03
N VAL A 73 -6.28 24.48 5.73
CA VAL A 73 -7.66 24.57 5.24
C VAL A 73 -8.05 23.24 4.61
N LEU A 74 -9.10 22.62 5.14
CA LEU A 74 -9.82 21.54 4.45
C LEU A 74 -10.66 22.17 3.32
N LYS A 75 -10.21 21.98 2.08
CA LYS A 75 -10.83 22.57 0.88
C LYS A 75 -12.04 21.78 0.43
N ALA A 76 -11.92 20.46 0.41
CA ALA A 76 -12.98 19.57 -0.04
C ALA A 76 -12.84 18.19 0.62
N VAL A 77 -13.98 17.50 0.68
CA VAL A 77 -14.08 16.10 1.07
C VAL A 77 -14.84 15.41 -0.04
N HIS A 78 -14.20 14.47 -0.72
CA HIS A 78 -14.80 13.71 -1.81
C HIS A 78 -15.08 12.29 -1.34
N ALA A 79 -16.31 11.82 -1.53
CA ALA A 79 -16.65 10.43 -1.35
C ALA A 79 -16.32 9.65 -2.63
N ALA A 80 -15.77 8.45 -2.48
CA ALA A 80 -15.54 7.55 -3.60
C ALA A 80 -16.83 6.79 -3.99
N ASP A 81 -16.78 5.91 -5.01
CA ASP A 81 -17.90 5.01 -5.38
C ASP A 81 -18.08 3.87 -4.38
N SER A 82 -17.01 3.44 -3.71
CA SER A 82 -17.07 2.61 -2.50
C SER A 82 -17.41 3.47 -1.27
N PRO A 83 -18.29 2.99 -0.35
CA PRO A 83 -18.64 3.73 0.87
C PRO A 83 -17.49 3.82 1.87
N ASN A 84 -16.41 3.08 1.64
CA ASN A 84 -15.32 2.92 2.60
C ASN A 84 -14.17 3.93 2.41
N TYR A 85 -14.29 4.86 1.47
CA TYR A 85 -13.24 5.81 1.12
C TYR A 85 -13.70 7.26 1.19
N LEU A 86 -12.82 8.11 1.70
CA LEU A 86 -12.90 9.57 1.58
C LEU A 86 -11.56 10.12 1.08
N PHE A 87 -11.61 11.15 0.25
CA PHE A 87 -10.44 11.93 -0.17
C PHE A 87 -10.55 13.35 0.37
N LEU A 88 -9.55 13.79 1.13
CA LEU A 88 -9.53 15.09 1.80
C LEU A 88 -8.53 16.00 1.09
N ASP A 89 -9.04 17.06 0.45
CA ASP A 89 -8.17 18.07 -0.16
C ASP A 89 -7.81 19.13 0.88
N LEU A 90 -6.52 19.29 1.13
CA LEU A 90 -5.97 20.25 2.06
C LEU A 90 -5.16 21.31 1.33
N PHE A 91 -5.21 22.52 1.87
CA PHE A 91 -4.26 23.58 1.55
C PHE A 91 -3.44 23.92 2.79
N ILE A 92 -2.12 23.80 2.67
CA ILE A 92 -1.13 24.02 3.73
C ILE A 92 -0.35 25.30 3.38
N PRO A 93 -0.67 26.45 4.01
CA PRO A 93 0.07 27.68 3.79
C PRO A 93 1.56 27.53 4.11
N GLU A 94 2.40 28.31 3.41
CA GLU A 94 3.86 28.28 3.50
C GLU A 94 4.41 28.47 4.92
N ASN A 95 3.78 29.34 5.71
CA ASN A 95 4.18 29.65 7.08
C ASN A 95 3.52 28.74 8.13
N THR A 96 2.93 27.60 7.72
CA THR A 96 2.35 26.64 8.65
C THR A 96 3.47 26.01 9.48
N PRO A 97 3.42 26.07 10.82
CA PRO A 97 4.40 25.40 11.67
C PRO A 97 4.21 23.88 11.59
N PRO A 98 5.27 23.08 11.80
CA PRO A 98 5.12 21.64 11.99
C PRO A 98 4.25 21.38 13.23
N GLY A 99 3.49 20.29 13.21
CA GLY A 99 2.55 19.95 14.27
C GLY A 99 1.59 18.85 13.88
N THR A 100 0.55 18.66 14.69
CA THR A 100 -0.48 17.65 14.45
C THR A 100 -1.77 18.33 14.02
N LEU A 101 -2.34 17.87 12.91
CA LEU A 101 -3.70 18.18 12.50
C LEU A 101 -4.66 17.22 13.19
N TYR A 102 -5.84 17.71 13.55
CA TYR A 102 -6.91 16.90 14.09
C TYR A 102 -8.14 16.99 13.20
N PHE A 103 -8.52 15.86 12.61
CA PHE A 103 -9.77 15.71 11.91
C PHE A 103 -10.83 15.16 12.86
N GLU A 104 -12.00 15.79 12.87
CA GLU A 104 -13.17 15.28 13.58
C GLU A 104 -14.11 14.65 12.56
N LEU A 105 -14.29 13.34 12.64
CA LEU A 105 -15.20 12.55 11.81
C LEU A 105 -16.48 12.32 12.60
N THR A 106 -17.58 12.95 12.21
CA THR A 106 -18.87 12.86 12.92
C THR A 106 -19.86 12.03 12.13
N ALA A 107 -20.30 10.92 12.70
CA ALA A 107 -21.34 10.04 12.17
C ALA A 107 -22.72 10.71 12.23
N LYS A 108 -23.70 10.15 11.51
CA LYS A 108 -25.10 10.62 11.53
C LYS A 108 -25.78 10.54 12.90
N GLU A 109 -25.28 9.70 13.80
CA GLU A 109 -25.79 9.53 15.17
C GLU A 109 -25.04 10.39 16.21
N ASP A 110 -24.35 11.45 15.76
CA ASP A 110 -23.54 12.38 16.57
C ASP A 110 -22.33 11.73 17.30
N ALA A 111 -21.96 10.51 16.91
CA ALA A 111 -20.71 9.90 17.34
C ALA A 111 -19.52 10.53 16.59
N THR A 112 -18.56 11.08 17.32
CA THR A 112 -17.35 11.71 16.75
C THR A 112 -16.10 10.87 17.02
N VAL A 113 -15.29 10.67 15.98
CA VAL A 113 -13.96 10.07 16.04
C VAL A 113 -12.92 11.13 15.69
N ARG A 114 -11.93 11.29 16.56
CA ARG A 114 -10.81 12.22 16.34
C ARG A 114 -9.63 11.49 15.73
N LEU A 115 -9.22 11.91 14.53
CA LEU A 115 -8.08 11.37 13.79
C LEU A 115 -6.93 12.38 13.82
N SER A 116 -5.74 11.94 14.25
CA SER A 116 -4.52 12.75 14.23
C SER A 116 -3.72 12.54 12.95
N TYR A 117 -3.16 13.61 12.39
CA TYR A 117 -2.29 13.58 11.22
C TYR A 117 -1.06 14.46 11.41
N GLU A 118 0.13 13.95 11.11
CA GLU A 118 1.38 14.67 11.41
C GLU A 118 1.87 15.50 10.22
N LEU A 119 2.14 16.78 10.46
CA LEU A 119 2.91 17.67 9.59
C LEU A 119 4.31 17.87 10.18
N GLN A 120 5.31 17.26 9.57
CA GLN A 120 6.69 17.29 10.04
C GLN A 120 7.48 18.49 9.49
N ALA A 121 8.54 18.86 10.20
CA ALA A 121 9.54 19.79 9.68
C ALA A 121 10.44 19.08 8.67
N ARG A 122 10.81 19.77 7.58
CA ARG A 122 11.81 19.24 6.65
C ARG A 122 13.19 19.23 7.32
N SER A 123 13.87 18.09 7.27
CA SER A 123 15.16 17.90 7.96
C SER A 123 16.35 18.54 7.24
N TYR A 124 16.21 18.84 5.94
CA TYR A 124 17.30 19.34 5.10
C TYR A 124 16.79 20.45 4.16
N GLY A 125 17.66 21.42 3.83
CA GLY A 125 17.38 22.44 2.82
C GLY A 125 17.48 21.91 1.39
N GLN A 126 17.09 22.72 0.39
CA GLN A 126 17.08 22.33 -1.03
C GLN A 126 18.47 21.84 -1.53
N GLU A 127 19.53 22.40 -0.98
CA GLU A 127 20.92 22.07 -1.31
C GLU A 127 21.32 20.61 -1.02
N PHE A 128 20.57 19.92 -0.14
CA PHE A 128 20.78 18.51 0.16
C PHE A 128 20.14 17.56 -0.86
N TYR A 129 19.16 18.02 -1.63
CA TYR A 129 18.38 17.19 -2.55
C TYR A 129 18.93 17.24 -3.98
N LYS A 130 20.25 17.12 -4.14
CA LYS A 130 20.88 17.02 -5.47
C LYS A 130 20.72 15.60 -6.01
N GLY A 131 20.05 15.49 -7.16
CA GLY A 131 19.92 14.23 -7.89
C GLY A 131 21.26 13.68 -8.40
N PHE A 132 21.21 12.49 -8.99
CA PHE A 132 22.35 11.96 -9.74
C PHE A 132 22.55 12.75 -11.04
N SER A 133 23.77 12.72 -11.58
CA SER A 133 24.16 13.40 -12.81
C SER A 133 25.16 12.55 -13.61
N SER A 134 25.70 13.09 -14.70
CA SER A 134 26.77 12.46 -15.47
C SER A 134 28.08 12.25 -14.69
N GLU A 135 28.21 12.85 -13.51
CA GLU A 135 29.35 12.63 -12.61
C GLU A 135 29.22 11.33 -11.80
N ASP A 136 28.05 10.70 -11.81
CA ASP A 136 27.77 9.51 -11.00
C ASP A 136 27.92 8.20 -11.77
N VAL A 137 28.35 7.16 -11.05
CA VAL A 137 28.34 5.77 -11.55
C VAL A 137 27.35 4.96 -10.70
N ILE A 138 26.34 4.40 -11.36
CA ILE A 138 25.21 3.73 -10.71
C ILE A 138 25.47 2.23 -10.60
N TYR A 139 25.35 1.68 -9.39
CA TYR A 139 25.34 0.24 -9.12
C TYR A 139 23.89 -0.23 -9.03
N LEU A 140 23.48 -1.15 -9.91
CA LEU A 140 22.13 -1.74 -9.90
C LEU A 140 22.13 -3.07 -9.15
N ILE A 141 21.19 -3.25 -8.23
CA ILE A 141 20.95 -4.50 -7.53
C ILE A 141 19.48 -4.93 -7.56
N THR A 142 19.27 -6.24 -7.45
CA THR A 142 18.01 -6.83 -6.97
C THR A 142 18.22 -7.22 -5.51
N PRO A 143 17.57 -6.57 -4.52
CA PRO A 143 17.83 -6.77 -3.09
C PRO A 143 17.86 -8.23 -2.68
N ASP A 144 16.82 -8.99 -3.06
CA ASP A 144 16.67 -10.41 -2.76
C ASP A 144 17.86 -11.27 -3.24
N ARG A 145 18.60 -10.80 -4.24
CA ARG A 145 19.70 -11.51 -4.89
C ARG A 145 21.08 -10.97 -4.55
N PHE A 146 21.15 -9.87 -3.81
CA PHE A 146 22.42 -9.20 -3.53
C PHE A 146 23.16 -9.81 -2.33
N ALA A 147 22.58 -9.68 -1.13
CA ALA A 147 23.16 -10.20 0.10
C ALA A 147 22.06 -10.40 1.15
N ASN A 148 22.03 -11.57 1.79
CA ASN A 148 21.20 -11.84 2.96
C ASN A 148 22.01 -11.46 4.20
N GLY A 149 21.57 -10.41 4.89
CA GLY A 149 22.17 -9.90 6.12
C GLY A 149 21.35 -10.20 7.37
N ASN A 150 20.10 -10.65 7.22
CA ASN A 150 19.20 -10.99 8.30
C ASN A 150 18.30 -12.20 7.94
N PRO A 151 18.76 -13.45 8.13
CA PRO A 151 17.96 -14.63 7.80
C PRO A 151 16.64 -14.75 8.58
N ASP A 152 16.49 -14.03 9.69
CA ASP A 152 15.27 -14.06 10.50
C ASP A 152 14.06 -13.40 9.80
N ASN A 153 14.29 -12.61 8.73
CA ASN A 153 13.21 -12.01 7.93
C ASN A 153 12.95 -12.72 6.60
N ASP A 154 13.68 -13.80 6.27
CA ASP A 154 13.51 -14.56 5.02
C ASP A 154 12.05 -15.04 4.83
N VAL A 155 11.40 -15.38 5.94
CA VAL A 155 9.99 -15.84 5.98
C VAL A 155 9.23 -15.05 7.03
N VAL A 156 8.21 -14.32 6.60
CA VAL A 156 7.29 -13.59 7.46
C VAL A 156 5.95 -14.35 7.50
N PRO A 157 5.46 -14.81 8.67
CA PRO A 157 4.30 -15.72 8.77
C PRO A 157 3.05 -15.25 8.03
N ASP A 158 2.78 -13.94 8.04
CA ASP A 158 1.57 -13.35 7.48
C ASP A 158 1.65 -13.10 5.97
N MET A 159 2.84 -13.25 5.34
CA MET A 159 3.00 -13.04 3.90
C MET A 159 2.65 -14.29 3.09
N ARG A 160 2.21 -14.11 1.84
CA ARG A 160 1.65 -15.17 0.98
C ARG A 160 2.70 -16.16 0.48
N GLU A 161 3.87 -15.69 0.04
CA GLU A 161 4.98 -16.57 -0.32
C GLU A 161 5.67 -17.11 0.95
N LYS A 162 5.53 -18.42 1.22
CA LYS A 162 5.82 -19.03 2.54
C LYS A 162 7.26 -19.51 2.76
N GLY A 163 8.18 -19.24 1.84
CA GLY A 163 9.53 -19.78 1.94
C GLY A 163 10.52 -19.11 1.00
N ILE A 164 11.77 -19.56 1.12
CA ILE A 164 12.85 -19.25 0.19
C ILE A 164 13.33 -20.55 -0.47
N ASP A 165 13.72 -20.48 -1.74
CA ASP A 165 14.44 -21.55 -2.41
C ASP A 165 15.53 -20.96 -3.31
N ARG A 166 16.78 -20.99 -2.83
CA ARG A 166 17.93 -20.44 -3.56
C ARG A 166 18.32 -21.26 -4.81
N LYS A 167 17.65 -22.39 -5.07
CA LYS A 167 17.82 -23.18 -6.29
C LYS A 167 16.74 -22.89 -7.34
N ASP A 168 15.66 -22.24 -6.95
CA ASP A 168 14.60 -21.81 -7.86
C ASP A 168 14.82 -20.34 -8.24
N ASP A 169 15.00 -20.07 -9.53
CA ASP A 169 15.25 -18.72 -10.05
C ASP A 169 14.08 -17.76 -9.78
N TYR A 170 12.87 -18.28 -9.53
CA TYR A 170 11.64 -17.52 -9.33
C TYR A 170 11.20 -17.42 -7.86
N ALA A 171 11.80 -18.20 -6.96
CA ALA A 171 11.55 -18.07 -5.54
C ALA A 171 12.35 -16.91 -4.93
N ARG A 172 11.97 -16.50 -3.73
CA ARG A 172 12.82 -15.63 -2.89
C ARG A 172 14.11 -16.33 -2.45
N HIS A 173 15.18 -15.56 -2.34
CA HIS A 173 16.53 -16.01 -1.96
C HIS A 173 17.01 -15.39 -0.64
N GLY A 174 16.29 -14.40 -0.11
CA GLY A 174 16.49 -13.85 1.24
C GLY A 174 17.42 -12.65 1.31
N GLY A 175 17.82 -12.05 0.19
CA GLY A 175 18.60 -10.81 0.23
C GLY A 175 17.76 -9.64 0.77
N ASP A 176 18.37 -8.76 1.56
CA ASP A 176 17.66 -7.79 2.40
C ASP A 176 18.43 -6.45 2.59
N ILE A 177 17.78 -5.47 3.21
CA ILE A 177 18.36 -4.13 3.45
C ILE A 177 19.60 -4.20 4.34
N ARG A 178 19.64 -5.09 5.34
CA ARG A 178 20.80 -5.26 6.21
C ARG A 178 22.00 -5.78 5.41
N GLY A 179 21.77 -6.71 4.49
CA GLY A 179 22.77 -7.22 3.56
C GLY A 179 23.31 -6.13 2.64
N ILE A 180 22.44 -5.22 2.16
CA ILE A 180 22.88 -4.04 1.40
C ILE A 180 23.79 -3.15 2.25
N ILE A 181 23.34 -2.77 3.45
CA ILE A 181 24.09 -1.91 4.38
C ILE A 181 25.49 -2.49 4.66
N ASN A 182 25.55 -3.78 4.96
CA ASN A 182 26.80 -4.50 5.27
C ASN A 182 27.81 -4.50 4.11
N ASN A 183 27.35 -4.29 2.87
CA ASN A 183 28.16 -4.33 1.66
C ASN A 183 28.33 -2.96 0.98
N LEU A 184 27.91 -1.84 1.60
CA LEU A 184 28.13 -0.50 1.05
C LEU A 184 29.62 -0.15 0.90
N ASP A 185 30.49 -0.69 1.76
CA ASP A 185 31.95 -0.54 1.60
C ASP A 185 32.48 -1.20 0.33
N TYR A 186 31.91 -2.35 -0.05
CA TYR A 186 32.25 -3.02 -1.29
C TYR A 186 31.84 -2.17 -2.50
N ILE A 187 30.62 -1.63 -2.49
CA ILE A 187 30.10 -0.75 -3.54
C ILE A 187 30.97 0.51 -3.68
N SER A 188 31.28 1.16 -2.55
CA SER A 188 32.12 2.37 -2.50
C SER A 188 33.54 2.12 -3.01
N LYS A 189 34.18 1.01 -2.60
CA LYS A 189 35.56 0.66 -3.01
C LYS A 189 35.68 0.40 -4.51
N MET A 190 34.62 -0.06 -5.17
CA MET A 190 34.59 -0.19 -6.63
C MET A 190 34.45 1.15 -7.36
N GLY A 191 34.15 2.24 -6.66
CA GLY A 191 34.03 3.58 -7.22
C GLY A 191 32.60 3.99 -7.62
N PHE A 192 31.57 3.21 -7.24
CA PHE A 192 30.18 3.60 -7.48
C PHE A 192 29.75 4.71 -6.51
N THR A 193 29.03 5.70 -7.02
CA THR A 193 28.56 6.88 -6.27
C THR A 193 27.04 6.94 -6.16
N ALA A 194 26.34 5.96 -6.74
CA ALA A 194 24.91 5.79 -6.61
C ALA A 194 24.54 4.31 -6.56
N LEU A 195 23.52 3.99 -5.77
CA LEU A 195 22.91 2.67 -5.67
C LEU A 195 21.48 2.78 -6.19
N TRP A 196 21.17 2.03 -7.23
CA TRP A 196 19.80 1.77 -7.69
C TRP A 196 19.42 0.36 -7.28
N SER A 197 18.39 0.26 -6.44
CA SER A 197 17.79 -1.00 -6.06
C SER A 197 16.48 -1.17 -6.82
N SER A 198 16.17 -2.37 -7.31
CA SER A 198 14.79 -2.72 -7.67
C SER A 198 13.85 -2.49 -6.46
N PRO A 199 12.52 -2.45 -6.64
CA PRO A 199 11.61 -2.00 -5.60
C PRO A 199 11.75 -2.77 -4.28
N LEU A 200 11.71 -2.03 -3.18
CA LEU A 200 11.75 -2.54 -1.79
C LEU A 200 10.38 -2.39 -1.09
N LEU A 201 9.38 -1.85 -1.79
CA LEU A 201 8.01 -1.76 -1.30
C LEU A 201 7.39 -3.15 -1.22
N GLU A 202 6.36 -3.28 -0.38
CA GLU A 202 5.70 -4.57 -0.13
C GLU A 202 5.20 -5.19 -1.44
N ASN A 203 5.58 -6.44 -1.67
CA ASN A 203 5.10 -7.25 -2.78
C ASN A 203 4.60 -8.57 -2.20
N ASP A 204 3.41 -8.56 -1.61
CA ASP A 204 2.82 -9.75 -0.98
C ASP A 204 2.12 -10.67 -1.99
N MET A 205 2.78 -10.95 -3.12
CA MET A 205 2.31 -11.92 -4.10
C MET A 205 2.64 -13.36 -3.64
N PRO A 206 1.82 -14.37 -3.99
CA PRO A 206 2.02 -15.76 -3.57
C PRO A 206 3.26 -16.42 -4.18
N GLU A 207 3.73 -15.92 -5.33
CA GLU A 207 4.87 -16.42 -6.08
C GLU A 207 5.59 -15.24 -6.73
N GLN A 208 6.89 -15.39 -7.02
CA GLN A 208 7.71 -14.41 -7.72
C GLN A 208 7.82 -13.04 -7.01
N SER A 209 7.49 -12.95 -5.72
CA SER A 209 7.50 -11.66 -5.01
C SER A 209 8.88 -10.99 -4.93
N TYR A 210 9.95 -11.76 -5.15
CA TYR A 210 11.34 -11.31 -5.05
C TYR A 210 11.67 -10.09 -5.93
N HIS A 211 11.00 -9.95 -7.08
CA HIS A 211 11.35 -8.92 -8.06
C HIS A 211 10.85 -7.52 -7.65
N GLY A 212 9.89 -7.40 -6.72
CA GLY A 212 9.41 -6.12 -6.19
C GLY A 212 8.40 -5.34 -7.06
N TYR A 213 8.36 -5.55 -8.38
CA TYR A 213 7.46 -4.81 -9.30
C TYR A 213 5.94 -5.02 -9.17
N ALA A 214 5.44 -6.02 -8.44
CA ALA A 214 4.00 -6.23 -8.20
C ALA A 214 3.60 -5.71 -6.81
N ILE A 215 3.70 -4.40 -6.63
CA ILE A 215 3.57 -3.74 -5.31
C ILE A 215 2.16 -3.94 -4.76
N THR A 216 2.05 -4.38 -3.50
CA THR A 216 0.80 -4.59 -2.76
C THR A 216 0.53 -3.51 -1.71
N ASP A 217 1.53 -2.70 -1.36
CA ASP A 217 1.38 -1.51 -0.51
C ASP A 217 2.47 -0.47 -0.86
N PHE A 218 2.06 0.70 -1.36
CA PHE A 218 2.98 1.75 -1.81
C PHE A 218 3.66 2.54 -0.67
N TYR A 219 3.18 2.43 0.57
CA TYR A 219 3.72 3.16 1.73
C TYR A 219 4.49 2.27 2.70
N LYS A 220 4.60 0.97 2.41
CA LYS A 220 5.21 -0.01 3.29
C LYS A 220 6.41 -0.69 2.64
N VAL A 221 7.51 -0.80 3.38
CA VAL A 221 8.66 -1.64 3.00
C VAL A 221 8.26 -3.10 3.16
N ASP A 222 8.64 -3.95 2.20
CA ASP A 222 8.42 -5.39 2.32
C ASP A 222 9.13 -5.92 3.58
N PRO A 223 8.41 -6.53 4.53
CA PRO A 223 9.01 -6.94 5.80
C PRO A 223 10.07 -8.03 5.62
N ARG A 224 10.11 -8.73 4.49
CA ARG A 224 11.20 -9.67 4.14
C ARG A 224 12.47 -8.98 3.67
N PHE A 225 12.42 -7.69 3.37
CA PHE A 225 13.61 -6.87 3.12
C PHE A 225 14.04 -6.08 4.36
N GLY A 226 13.10 -5.73 5.24
CA GLY A 226 13.38 -5.01 6.49
C GLY A 226 12.28 -4.01 6.84
N THR A 227 12.66 -2.94 7.54
CA THR A 227 11.74 -1.91 8.02
C THR A 227 11.98 -0.55 7.38
N LEU A 228 11.02 0.38 7.50
CA LEU A 228 11.23 1.78 7.11
C LEU A 228 12.40 2.43 7.87
N ALA A 229 12.64 2.03 9.12
CA ALA A 229 13.79 2.49 9.91
C ALA A 229 15.11 2.04 9.28
N GLU A 230 15.19 0.78 8.84
CA GLU A 230 16.37 0.25 8.14
C GLU A 230 16.55 0.86 6.75
N TYR A 231 15.46 1.17 6.03
CA TYR A 231 15.55 1.90 4.77
C TYR A 231 16.13 3.31 4.97
N ARG A 232 15.74 4.00 6.06
CA ARG A 232 16.35 5.28 6.46
C ARG A 232 17.81 5.12 6.85
N GLU A 233 18.16 4.07 7.60
CA GLU A 233 19.55 3.74 7.94
C GLU A 233 20.38 3.49 6.68
N LEU A 234 19.85 2.78 5.68
CA LEU A 234 20.50 2.57 4.39
C LEU A 234 20.80 3.90 3.70
N ALA A 235 19.83 4.81 3.63
CA ALA A 235 20.04 6.14 3.03
C ALA A 235 21.11 6.95 3.78
N GLU A 236 21.11 6.89 5.12
CA GLU A 236 22.13 7.55 5.95
C GLU A 236 23.53 6.97 5.73
N LYS A 237 23.66 5.63 5.77
CA LYS A 237 24.93 4.93 5.60
C LYS A 237 25.48 5.02 4.17
N ALA A 238 24.62 5.00 3.17
CA ALA A 238 25.01 5.25 1.79
C ALA A 238 25.57 6.67 1.64
N ARG A 239 24.88 7.67 2.19
CA ARG A 239 25.32 9.06 2.18
C ARG A 239 26.65 9.29 2.90
N GLU A 240 26.88 8.66 4.05
CA GLU A 240 28.18 8.69 4.75
C GLU A 240 29.35 8.25 3.85
N LYS A 241 29.08 7.42 2.84
CA LYS A 241 30.05 6.91 1.87
C LYS A 241 30.02 7.63 0.52
N GLY A 242 29.26 8.72 0.40
CA GLY A 242 29.08 9.44 -0.86
C GLY A 242 28.25 8.69 -1.90
N ILE A 243 27.43 7.72 -1.47
CA ILE A 243 26.54 6.95 -2.34
C ILE A 243 25.12 7.54 -2.28
N LYS A 244 24.60 7.99 -3.42
CA LYS A 244 23.20 8.38 -3.59
C LYS A 244 22.30 7.14 -3.64
N LEU A 245 21.10 7.23 -3.10
CA LEU A 245 20.11 6.15 -3.21
C LEU A 245 19.05 6.52 -4.26
N ILE A 246 18.86 5.66 -5.26
CA ILE A 246 17.86 5.80 -6.31
C ILE A 246 16.74 4.80 -6.02
N MET A 247 15.54 5.32 -5.82
CA MET A 247 14.33 4.50 -5.65
C MET A 247 13.76 4.13 -7.02
N ASP A 248 13.57 2.84 -7.24
CA ASP A 248 12.83 2.33 -8.40
C ASP A 248 11.33 2.51 -8.17
N GLN A 249 10.65 3.17 -9.10
CA GLN A 249 9.24 3.53 -8.97
C GLN A 249 8.41 2.85 -10.06
N VAL A 250 7.30 2.23 -9.63
CA VAL A 250 6.30 1.65 -10.52
C VAL A 250 5.05 2.52 -10.46
N ALA A 251 4.77 3.24 -11.54
CA ALA A 251 3.61 4.12 -11.64
C ALA A 251 2.48 3.54 -12.50
N ASN A 252 2.75 2.50 -13.28
CA ASN A 252 1.82 1.99 -14.29
C ASN A 252 0.81 0.97 -13.75
N HIS A 253 1.20 0.17 -12.76
CA HIS A 253 0.42 -0.95 -12.26
C HIS A 253 0.71 -1.19 -10.77
N CYS A 254 -0.12 -2.00 -10.13
CA CYS A 254 0.12 -2.58 -8.82
C CYS A 254 0.15 -4.13 -8.92
N GLY A 255 0.24 -4.83 -7.79
CA GLY A 255 0.05 -6.29 -7.73
C GLY A 255 -1.43 -6.64 -7.56
N LEU A 256 -1.85 -7.80 -8.06
CA LEU A 256 -3.23 -8.29 -7.93
C LEU A 256 -3.69 -8.45 -6.47
N TYR A 257 -2.75 -8.62 -5.54
CA TYR A 257 -3.00 -8.69 -4.11
C TYR A 257 -2.80 -7.35 -3.38
N HIS A 258 -2.74 -6.23 -4.12
CA HIS A 258 -2.80 -4.90 -3.52
C HIS A 258 -4.12 -4.73 -2.78
N TRP A 259 -4.08 -4.12 -1.60
CA TRP A 259 -5.26 -4.00 -0.72
C TRP A 259 -6.44 -3.25 -1.37
N TRP A 260 -6.17 -2.40 -2.37
CA TRP A 260 -7.21 -1.79 -3.22
C TRP A 260 -8.10 -2.82 -3.92
N MET A 261 -7.54 -3.96 -4.35
CA MET A 261 -8.25 -4.94 -5.17
C MET A 261 -9.38 -5.65 -4.41
N GLU A 262 -9.42 -5.55 -3.07
CA GLU A 262 -10.52 -6.07 -2.25
C GLU A 262 -11.74 -5.15 -2.22
N ASP A 263 -11.53 -3.85 -2.45
CA ASP A 263 -12.55 -2.79 -2.39
C ASP A 263 -12.02 -1.56 -3.13
N LEU A 264 -12.30 -1.45 -4.42
CA LEU A 264 -11.76 -0.39 -5.27
C LEU A 264 -12.45 0.96 -4.96
N PRO A 265 -11.70 2.08 -4.82
CA PRO A 265 -12.29 3.38 -4.48
C PRO A 265 -13.34 3.86 -5.49
N PHE A 266 -12.99 3.82 -6.78
CA PHE A 266 -13.83 4.27 -7.89
C PHE A 266 -14.04 3.13 -8.90
N SER A 267 -15.08 3.23 -9.71
CA SER A 267 -15.42 2.27 -10.78
C SER A 267 -14.42 2.26 -11.94
N ASP A 268 -13.50 3.23 -11.98
CA ASP A 268 -12.43 3.39 -12.97
C ASP A 268 -11.04 3.48 -12.32
N TRP A 269 -10.87 2.92 -11.12
CA TRP A 269 -9.60 2.97 -10.37
C TRP A 269 -8.49 2.18 -11.05
N VAL A 270 -8.84 1.03 -11.64
CA VAL A 270 -7.94 0.24 -12.49
C VAL A 270 -8.55 0.09 -13.90
N ASN A 271 -7.71 -0.07 -14.91
CA ASN A 271 -8.22 -0.43 -16.24
C ASN A 271 -8.84 -1.83 -16.20
N GLU A 272 -9.73 -2.16 -17.15
CA GLU A 272 -10.38 -3.48 -17.23
C GLU A 272 -11.13 -3.90 -15.94
N GLN A 273 -11.44 -2.95 -15.05
CA GLN A 273 -12.04 -3.19 -13.73
C GLN A 273 -13.36 -3.98 -13.83
N THR A 274 -14.26 -3.58 -14.73
CA THR A 274 -15.54 -4.29 -14.92
C THR A 274 -15.33 -5.76 -15.31
N SER A 275 -14.38 -6.04 -16.20
CA SER A 275 -14.06 -7.43 -16.58
C SER A 275 -13.44 -8.19 -15.42
N PHE A 276 -12.55 -7.58 -14.65
CA PHE A 276 -12.01 -8.18 -13.43
C PHE A 276 -13.10 -8.51 -12.40
N GLU A 277 -13.97 -7.55 -12.07
CA GLU A 277 -15.05 -7.70 -11.10
C GLU A 277 -16.09 -8.76 -11.53
N ASN A 278 -16.32 -8.90 -12.83
CA ASN A 278 -17.21 -9.92 -13.40
C ASN A 278 -16.55 -11.31 -13.53
N GLY A 279 -15.25 -11.45 -13.24
CA GLY A 279 -14.50 -12.68 -13.44
C GLY A 279 -14.27 -13.04 -14.91
N GLU A 280 -14.25 -12.04 -15.79
CA GLU A 280 -13.99 -12.16 -17.22
C GLU A 280 -12.48 -12.05 -17.52
N ALA A 281 -12.10 -12.39 -18.76
CA ALA A 281 -10.73 -12.22 -19.20
C ALA A 281 -10.38 -10.74 -19.32
N VAL A 282 -9.32 -10.31 -18.62
CA VAL A 282 -8.75 -8.96 -18.74
C VAL A 282 -7.84 -8.85 -19.97
N ASN A 283 -7.84 -7.69 -20.61
CA ASN A 283 -6.91 -7.42 -21.71
C ASN A 283 -5.49 -7.21 -21.16
N ILE A 284 -4.52 -7.91 -21.73
CA ILE A 284 -3.09 -7.75 -21.41
C ILE A 284 -2.45 -6.79 -22.41
N SER A 285 -1.55 -5.95 -21.92
CA SER A 285 -0.80 -5.01 -22.74
C SER A 285 -0.03 -5.72 -23.84
N ASN A 286 -0.09 -5.14 -25.04
CA ASN A 286 0.71 -5.63 -26.18
C ASN A 286 2.19 -5.20 -26.07
N HIS A 287 2.55 -4.38 -25.08
CA HIS A 287 3.88 -3.83 -24.84
C HIS A 287 4.51 -3.08 -26.03
N ARG A 288 3.69 -2.64 -27.00
CA ARG A 288 4.13 -1.89 -28.18
C ARG A 288 4.36 -0.42 -27.86
N ARG A 289 5.38 -0.12 -27.04
CA ARG A 289 5.66 1.22 -26.48
C ARG A 289 5.79 2.33 -27.53
N THR A 290 6.09 2.00 -28.78
CA THR A 290 6.17 2.96 -29.89
C THR A 290 4.81 3.55 -30.29
N THR A 291 3.69 2.94 -29.90
CA THR A 291 2.36 3.45 -30.24
C THR A 291 2.07 4.84 -29.64
N ASN A 292 2.76 5.23 -28.57
CA ASN A 292 2.65 6.54 -27.94
C ASN A 292 3.21 7.70 -28.78
N HIS A 293 4.15 7.42 -29.68
CA HIS A 293 4.78 8.44 -30.53
C HIS A 293 4.63 8.18 -32.02
N ASP A 294 3.95 7.10 -32.40
CA ASP A 294 3.66 6.76 -33.79
C ASP A 294 2.33 7.39 -34.20
N LEU A 295 2.43 8.38 -35.09
CA LEU A 295 1.28 9.07 -35.68
C LEU A 295 0.36 8.11 -36.47
N TYR A 296 0.89 6.97 -36.93
CA TYR A 296 0.17 5.99 -37.74
C TYR A 296 -0.24 4.72 -36.96
N ALA A 297 0.06 4.67 -35.65
CA ALA A 297 -0.35 3.52 -34.84
C ALA A 297 -1.89 3.42 -34.80
N SER A 298 -2.38 2.18 -34.95
CA SER A 298 -3.81 1.90 -34.88
C SER A 298 -4.37 2.22 -33.50
N ASP A 299 -5.62 2.65 -33.42
CA ASP A 299 -6.27 2.96 -32.14
C ASP A 299 -6.30 1.74 -31.22
N ARG A 300 -6.53 0.55 -31.79
CA ARG A 300 -6.46 -0.72 -31.05
C ARG A 300 -5.10 -0.95 -30.41
N ASP A 301 -4.01 -0.72 -31.14
CA ASP A 301 -2.66 -0.92 -30.60
C ASP A 301 -2.32 0.11 -29.51
N LYS A 302 -2.80 1.35 -29.64
CA LYS A 302 -2.66 2.40 -28.60
C LYS A 302 -3.43 2.02 -27.35
N GLU A 303 -4.68 1.59 -27.50
CA GLU A 303 -5.55 1.20 -26.39
C GLU A 303 -5.01 -0.02 -25.66
N SER A 304 -4.66 -1.11 -26.37
CA SER A 304 -4.06 -2.29 -25.75
C SER A 304 -2.76 -1.96 -25.02
N MET A 305 -1.93 -1.07 -25.56
CA MET A 305 -0.66 -0.71 -24.91
C MET A 305 -0.87 0.09 -23.62
N SER A 306 -1.76 1.09 -23.65
CA SER A 306 -1.95 2.07 -22.57
C SER A 306 -2.95 1.66 -21.49
N ARG A 307 -3.93 0.80 -21.84
CA ARG A 307 -5.00 0.37 -20.92
C ARG A 307 -4.92 -1.11 -20.53
N GLY A 308 -4.23 -1.95 -21.31
CA GLY A 308 -4.07 -3.35 -20.95
C GLY A 308 -3.23 -3.52 -19.69
N TRP A 309 -3.60 -4.48 -18.84
CA TRP A 309 -2.81 -4.87 -17.67
C TRP A 309 -1.42 -5.34 -18.10
N PHE A 310 -0.39 -5.12 -17.27
CA PHE A 310 0.98 -5.48 -17.66
C PHE A 310 1.11 -6.99 -17.90
N VAL A 311 0.54 -7.76 -16.98
CA VAL A 311 0.25 -9.20 -17.02
C VAL A 311 -1.01 -9.45 -16.16
N SER A 312 -1.55 -10.66 -16.14
CA SER A 312 -2.77 -10.97 -15.37
C SER A 312 -2.65 -10.75 -13.85
N ALA A 313 -1.42 -10.70 -13.33
CA ALA A 313 -1.12 -10.47 -11.92
C ALA A 313 -0.81 -8.99 -11.59
N MET A 314 -0.85 -8.09 -12.58
CA MET A 314 -0.45 -6.69 -12.44
C MET A 314 -1.51 -5.75 -13.06
N PRO A 315 -2.56 -5.41 -12.30
CA PRO A 315 -3.58 -4.43 -12.68
C PRO A 315 -3.01 -3.05 -12.96
#